data_AF-R7I1M4-F1
#
_entry.id   AF-R7I1M4-F1
#
_cell.length_a   1.000
_cell.length_b   1.000
_cell.length_c   1.000
_cell.angle_alpha   90.00
_cell.angle_beta   90.00
_cell.angle_gamma   90.00
#
_symmetry.space_group_name_H-M   'P 1'
#
loop_
_entity.id
_entity.type
_entity.pdbx_description
1 polymer ?
#
loop_
_entity_poly.entity_id
_entity_poly.type
_entity_poly.pdbx_seq_one_letter_code
_entity_poly.pdbx_strand_id
1 'polypeptide(L)'
;MLWDIVDKEKYYIYINRDINLKRKIFEANEEDQIYINYKGFNVTIPMLVWELGEDLNLASIENVRIEGEDCFDKHFVIKKEDKDNFLNEIYFFVVDNNMDSVLQERYRVNWE
;
A
#
# COMPACT_ATOMS: atom_id res chain seq x y z
N MET A 1 -7.30 -2.15 -17.84
CA MET A 1 -7.42 -2.17 -16.36
C MET A 1 -6.24 -1.41 -15.80
N LEU A 2 -6.43 -0.63 -14.72
CA LEU A 2 -5.38 0.18 -14.09
C LEU A 2 -4.27 -0.68 -13.44
N TRP A 3 -4.54 -1.97 -13.23
CA TRP A 3 -3.68 -2.91 -12.53
C TRP A 3 -3.51 -4.20 -13.33
N ASP A 4 -2.27 -4.62 -13.49
CA ASP A 4 -1.95 -6.02 -13.78
C ASP A 4 -1.96 -6.80 -12.46
N ILE A 5 -2.51 -8.01 -12.46
CA ILE A 5 -2.56 -8.86 -11.27
C ILE A 5 -1.76 -10.13 -11.54
N VAL A 6 -0.83 -10.44 -10.65
CA VAL A 6 -0.03 -11.67 -10.67
C VAL A 6 -0.37 -12.50 -9.44
N ASP A 7 -0.91 -13.70 -9.66
CA ASP A 7 -1.16 -14.68 -8.61
C ASP A 7 0.15 -15.44 -8.27
N LYS A 8 0.48 -15.53 -6.98
CA LYS A 8 1.65 -16.23 -6.43
C LYS A 8 1.26 -17.34 -5.45
N GLU A 9 0.06 -17.92 -5.59
CA GLU A 9 -0.57 -18.94 -4.75
C GLU A 9 -0.90 -18.49 -3.31
N LYS A 10 0.04 -17.82 -2.64
CA LYS A 10 -0.09 -17.34 -1.25
C LYS A 10 -0.49 -15.88 -1.15
N TYR A 11 -0.27 -15.11 -2.20
CA TYR A 11 -0.52 -13.68 -2.26
C TYR A 11 -0.71 -13.22 -3.70
N TYR A 12 -1.24 -12.02 -3.86
CA TYR A 12 -1.37 -11.37 -5.16
C TYR A 12 -0.42 -10.19 -5.24
N ILE A 13 0.14 -9.95 -6.43
CA ILE A 13 0.85 -8.70 -6.73
C ILE A 13 0.01 -7.89 -7.72
N TYR A 14 -0.47 -6.73 -7.26
CA TYR A 14 -1.11 -5.74 -8.10
C TYR A 14 -0.04 -4.76 -8.59
N ILE A 15 0.04 -4.54 -9.91
CA ILE A 15 1.09 -3.75 -10.54
C ILE A 15 0.45 -2.66 -11.40
N ASN A 16 0.74 -1.41 -11.06
CA ASN A 16 0.53 -0.26 -11.94
C ASN A 16 1.88 0.16 -12.51
N ARG A 17 2.02 0.02 -13.83
CA ARG A 17 3.29 0.30 -14.53
C ARG A 17 3.51 1.78 -14.81
N ASP A 18 2.44 2.56 -14.91
CA ASP A 18 2.50 3.97 -15.28
C ASP A 18 3.25 4.78 -14.21
N ILE A 19 3.01 4.46 -12.94
CA ILE A 19 3.68 5.11 -11.80
C ILE A 19 4.68 4.21 -11.07
N ASN A 20 4.90 2.98 -11.54
CA ASN A 20 5.75 1.97 -10.91
C ASN A 20 5.35 1.71 -9.44
N LEU A 21 4.05 1.49 -9.22
CA LEU A 21 3.46 1.14 -7.94
C LEU A 21 3.09 -0.34 -7.95
N LYS A 22 3.60 -1.09 -6.99
CA LYS A 22 3.25 -2.49 -6.75
C LYS A 22 2.68 -2.65 -5.36
N ARG A 23 1.74 -3.58 -5.22
CA ARG A 23 1.14 -3.93 -3.93
C ARG A 23 1.11 -5.44 -3.79
N LYS A 24 1.69 -5.96 -2.72
CA LYS A 24 1.65 -7.37 -2.37
C LYS A 24 0.54 -7.54 -1.34
N ILE A 25 -0.47 -8.33 -1.67
CA ILE A 25 -1.69 -8.51 -0.88
C ILE A 25 -1.78 -9.96 -0.42
N PHE A 26 -1.75 -10.17 0.89
CA PHE A 26 -2.10 -11.44 1.50
C PHE A 26 -3.56 -11.35 1.91
N GLU A 27 -4.40 -12.12 1.26
CA GLU A 27 -5.81 -12.19 1.65
C GLU A 27 -5.97 -13.18 2.80
N ALA A 28 -6.53 -12.73 3.93
CA ALA A 28 -7.00 -13.61 4.99
C ALA A 28 -8.54 -13.59 5.05
N ASN A 29 -9.13 -14.21 6.08
CA ASN A 29 -10.58 -14.37 6.16
C ASN A 29 -11.31 -13.02 6.24
N GLU A 30 -11.02 -12.21 7.26
CA GLU A 30 -11.74 -10.95 7.51
C GLU A 30 -10.92 -9.71 7.13
N GLU A 31 -9.59 -9.85 7.12
CA GLU A 31 -8.66 -8.75 6.92
C GLU A 31 -7.59 -9.12 5.89
N ASP A 32 -7.20 -8.14 5.09
CA ASP A 32 -6.15 -8.27 4.09
C ASP A 32 -4.91 -7.50 4.55
N GLN A 33 -3.73 -8.07 4.34
CA GLN A 33 -2.45 -7.40 4.58
C GLN A 33 -1.91 -6.84 3.27
N ILE A 34 -1.63 -5.55 3.24
CA ILE A 34 -1.25 -4.81 2.04
C ILE A 34 0.11 -4.17 2.23
N TYR A 35 1.09 -4.70 1.50
CA TYR A 35 2.45 -4.18 1.44
C TYR A 35 2.59 -3.28 0.21
N ILE A 36 3.20 -2.11 0.38
CA ILE A 36 3.39 -1.12 -0.68
C ILE A 36 4.83 -1.11 -1.17
N ASN A 37 4.99 -1.07 -2.49
CA ASN A 37 6.26 -0.84 -3.17
C ASN A 37 6.05 0.22 -4.24
N TYR A 38 6.42 1.45 -3.91
CA TYR A 38 6.44 2.56 -4.86
C TYR A 38 7.88 2.77 -5.32
N LYS A 39 8.15 2.53 -6.61
CA LYS A 39 9.48 2.67 -7.24
C LYS A 39 10.62 1.91 -6.54
N GLY A 40 10.33 0.83 -5.83
CA GLY A 40 11.30 0.04 -5.07
C GLY A 40 11.36 0.35 -3.58
N PHE A 41 10.47 1.21 -3.06
CA PHE A 41 10.49 1.67 -1.66
C PHE A 41 9.15 1.47 -0.97
N ASN A 42 9.22 1.20 0.33
CA ASN A 42 8.09 1.14 1.23
C ASN A 42 7.75 2.57 1.66
N VAL A 43 6.58 3.05 1.23
CA VAL A 43 6.12 4.41 1.54
C VAL A 43 5.05 4.44 2.63
N THR A 44 4.77 3.32 3.30
CA THR A 44 3.75 3.22 4.35
C THR A 44 3.94 4.26 5.46
N ILE A 45 5.16 4.39 6.02
CA ILE A 45 5.43 5.40 7.05
C ILE A 45 5.31 6.83 6.52
N PRO A 46 5.97 7.20 5.40
CA PRO A 46 5.80 8.53 4.82
C PRO A 46 4.33 8.92 4.57
N MET A 47 3.50 8.01 4.06
CA MET A 47 2.08 8.27 3.81
C MET A 47 1.33 8.63 5.11
N LEU A 48 1.65 7.98 6.23
CA LEU A 48 1.04 8.31 7.53
C LEU A 48 1.46 9.67 8.06
N VAL A 49 2.74 9.99 7.93
CA VAL A 49 3.28 11.30 8.35
C VAL A 49 2.61 12.41 7.55
N TRP A 50 2.17 12.11 6.34
CA TRP A 50 1.48 13.02 5.44
C TRP A 50 -0.04 12.87 5.50
N GLU A 51 -0.56 12.41 6.63
CA GLU A 51 -1.99 12.47 6.95
C GLU A 51 -2.91 11.64 6.04
N LEU A 52 -2.40 10.56 5.42
CA LEU A 52 -3.23 9.56 4.70
C LEU A 52 -4.45 9.10 5.52
N GLY A 53 -4.34 9.06 6.85
CA GLY A 53 -5.46 8.70 7.72
C GLY A 53 -6.68 9.61 7.57
N GLU A 54 -6.50 10.89 7.22
CA GLU A 54 -7.62 11.80 6.95
C GLU A 54 -8.32 11.45 5.63
N ASP A 55 -7.56 11.18 4.57
CA ASP A 55 -8.10 10.75 3.27
C ASP A 55 -8.88 9.44 3.38
N LEU A 56 -8.35 8.47 4.12
CA LEU A 56 -9.02 7.20 4.37
C LEU A 56 -10.33 7.38 5.14
N ASN A 57 -10.35 8.28 6.13
CA ASN A 57 -11.57 8.59 6.88
C ASN A 57 -12.62 9.28 6.00
N LEU A 58 -12.21 10.20 5.11
CA LEU A 58 -13.09 10.81 4.11
C LEU A 58 -13.68 9.77 3.13
N ALA A 59 -12.90 8.73 2.81
CA ALA A 59 -13.33 7.60 2.00
C ALA A 59 -14.17 6.56 2.77
N SER A 60 -14.50 6.82 4.05
CA SER A 60 -15.22 5.89 4.94
C SER A 60 -14.50 4.55 5.16
N ILE A 61 -13.17 4.54 5.07
CA ILE A 61 -12.33 3.38 5.33
C ILE A 61 -11.84 3.46 6.77
N GLU A 62 -12.47 2.68 7.64
CA GLU A 62 -12.21 2.70 9.08
C GLU A 62 -11.37 1.49 9.53
N ASN A 63 -10.80 1.57 10.74
CA ASN A 63 -10.07 0.47 11.38
C ASN A 63 -8.82 -0.03 10.63
N VAL A 64 -8.21 0.85 9.83
CA VAL A 64 -6.91 0.57 9.19
C VAL A 64 -5.83 0.51 10.26
N ARG A 65 -5.12 -0.62 10.33
CA ARG A 65 -4.00 -0.82 11.25
C ARG A 65 -2.70 -0.91 10.48
N ILE A 66 -1.60 -0.67 11.18
CA ILE A 66 -0.25 -0.77 10.61
C ILE A 66 0.56 -1.72 11.45
N GLU A 67 1.07 -2.73 10.77
CA GLU A 67 1.84 -3.81 11.36
C GLU A 67 3.22 -3.91 10.67
N GLY A 68 4.03 -4.88 11.10
CA GLY A 68 5.44 -5.02 10.73
C GLY A 68 6.36 -4.36 11.76
N GLU A 69 7.48 -4.99 12.10
CA GLU A 69 8.44 -4.46 13.08
C GLU A 69 9.35 -3.41 12.44
N ASP A 70 9.95 -3.77 11.32
CA ASP A 70 10.93 -2.96 10.60
C ASP A 70 10.30 -2.01 9.58
N CYS A 71 11.02 -0.92 9.29
CA CYS A 71 10.59 0.12 8.35
C CYS A 71 10.30 -0.39 6.93
N PHE A 72 11.03 -1.41 6.45
CA PHE A 72 10.82 -1.99 5.12
C PHE A 72 9.65 -2.99 5.09
N ASP A 73 9.25 -3.51 6.25
CA ASP A 73 8.19 -4.51 6.42
C ASP A 73 6.84 -3.89 6.84
N LYS A 74 6.80 -2.56 7.06
CA LYS A 74 5.57 -1.86 7.42
C LYS A 74 4.49 -2.04 6.36
N HIS A 75 3.34 -2.52 6.79
CA HIS A 75 2.21 -2.79 5.90
C HIS A 75 0.89 -2.41 6.58
N PHE A 76 -0.14 -2.26 5.75
CA PHE A 76 -1.48 -1.98 6.22
C PHE A 76 -2.26 -3.27 6.43
N VAL A 77 -3.09 -3.31 7.48
CA VAL A 77 -4.09 -4.34 7.70
C VAL A 77 -5.44 -3.66 7.64
N ILE A 78 -6.27 -4.11 6.70
CA ILE A 78 -7.58 -3.52 6.43
C ILE A 78 -8.65 -4.60 6.38
N LYS A 79 -9.92 -4.22 6.52
CA LYS A 79 -11.01 -5.15 6.25
C LYS A 79 -11.06 -5.49 4.77
N LYS A 80 -11.41 -6.74 4.46
CA LYS A 80 -11.52 -7.23 3.08
C LYS A 80 -12.54 -6.45 2.24
N GLU A 81 -13.62 -5.97 2.87
CA GLU A 81 -14.66 -5.16 2.23
C GLU A 81 -14.15 -3.81 1.70
N ASP A 82 -13.14 -3.24 2.34
CA ASP A 82 -12.58 -1.93 2.00
C ASP A 82 -11.44 -2.01 0.99
N LYS A 83 -11.03 -3.21 0.57
CA LYS A 83 -9.84 -3.41 -0.26
C LYS A 83 -9.84 -2.52 -1.50
N ASP A 84 -10.87 -2.61 -2.34
CA ASP A 84 -10.85 -1.91 -3.62
C ASP A 84 -10.80 -0.38 -3.44
N ASN A 85 -11.52 0.15 -2.45
CA ASN A 85 -11.49 1.57 -2.12
C ASN A 85 -10.11 1.97 -1.58
N PHE A 86 -9.56 1.22 -0.63
CA PHE A 86 -8.23 1.46 -0.07
C PHE A 86 -7.15 1.46 -1.15
N LEU A 87 -7.21 0.50 -2.07
CA LEU A 87 -6.29 0.41 -3.20
C LEU A 87 -6.38 1.64 -4.11
N ASN A 88 -7.55 2.24 -4.29
CA ASN A 88 -7.72 3.47 -5.06
C ASN A 88 -7.18 4.69 -4.30
N GLU A 89 -7.49 4.83 -3.02
CA GLU A 89 -6.99 5.94 -2.20
C GLU A 89 -5.47 5.97 -2.12
N ILE A 90 -4.82 4.81 -1.94
CA ILE A 90 -3.36 4.71 -1.99
C ILE A 90 -2.81 5.19 -3.34
N TYR A 91 -3.49 4.88 -4.44
CA TYR A 91 -3.06 5.33 -5.76
C TYR A 91 -3.18 6.85 -5.90
N PHE A 92 -4.34 7.43 -5.55
CA PHE A 92 -4.55 8.87 -5.61
C PHE A 92 -3.58 9.62 -4.72
N PHE A 93 -3.40 9.17 -3.48
CA PHE A 93 -2.48 9.76 -2.53
C PHE A 93 -1.05 9.84 -3.07
N VAL A 94 -0.55 8.74 -3.67
CA VAL A 94 0.81 8.69 -4.22
C VAL A 94 0.98 9.68 -5.37
N VAL A 95 -0.03 9.77 -6.24
CA VAL A 95 -0.03 10.65 -7.42
C VAL A 95 -0.12 12.12 -7.02
N ASP A 96 -1.01 12.44 -6.09
CA ASP A 96 -1.33 13.83 -5.72
C ASP A 96 -0.27 14.45 -4.82
N ASN A 97 0.36 13.67 -3.94
CA ASN A 97 1.30 14.20 -2.95
C ASN A 97 2.77 14.25 -3.41
N ASN A 98 3.11 13.82 -4.64
CA ASN A 98 4.52 13.75 -5.09
C ASN A 98 5.43 12.97 -4.13
N MET A 99 5.08 11.71 -3.91
CA MET A 99 5.80 10.79 -3.01
C MET A 99 7.24 10.47 -3.44
N ASP A 100 7.68 10.95 -4.61
CA ASP A 100 9.07 10.83 -5.05
C ASP A 100 10.05 11.53 -4.10
N SER A 101 9.60 12.59 -3.44
CA SER A 101 10.42 13.39 -2.52
C SER A 101 10.78 12.67 -1.21
N VAL A 102 10.09 11.59 -0.86
CA VAL A 102 10.25 10.85 0.41
C VAL A 102 10.89 9.47 0.22
N LEU A 103 11.34 9.15 -0.99
CA LEU A 103 12.04 7.90 -1.27
C LEU A 103 13.43 7.92 -0.62
N GLN A 104 13.63 7.05 0.37
CA GLN A 104 14.89 6.94 1.11
C GLN A 104 15.36 5.48 1.13
N GLU A 105 16.67 5.27 0.99
CA GLU A 105 17.26 3.92 0.92
C GLU A 105 16.95 3.04 2.13
N ARG A 106 16.77 3.62 3.32
CA ARG A 106 16.35 2.88 4.53
C ARG A 106 14.97 2.21 4.41
N TYR A 107 14.17 2.63 3.43
CA TYR A 107 12.85 2.08 3.13
C TYR A 107 12.82 1.18 1.89
N ARG A 108 13.98 0.85 1.30
CA ARG A 108 14.03 -0.02 0.13
C ARG A 108 13.36 -1.36 0.45
N VAL A 109 12.38 -1.73 -0.38
CA VAL A 109 11.68 -3.01 -0.20
C VAL A 109 12.59 -4.17 -0.59
N ASN A 110 12.53 -5.25 0.16
CA ASN A 110 13.04 -6.54 -0.29
C ASN A 110 11.87 -7.50 -0.52
N TRP A 111 11.40 -7.55 -1.77
CA TRP A 111 10.42 -8.54 -2.21
C TRP A 111 11.16 -9.58 -3.04
N GLU A 112 11.86 -10.48 -2.35
CA GLU A 112 12.35 -11.73 -2.97
C GLU A 112 11.18 -12.59 -3.46
#